data_AF-A0A3D2JUL4-F1
#
_entry.id   AF-A0A3D2JUL4-F1
#
_cell.length_a   1.000
_cell.length_b   1.000
_cell.length_c   1.000
_cell.angle_alpha   90.00
_cell.angle_beta   90.00
_cell.angle_gamma   90.00
#
_symmetry.space_group_name_H-M   'P 1'
#
loop_
_entity.id
_entity.type
_entity.pdbx_description
1 polymer ?
#
loop_
_entity_poly.entity_id
_entity_poly.type
_entity_poly.pdbx_seq_one_letter_code
_entity_poly.pdbx_strand_id
1 'polypeptide(L)' 'MGKLDGQITIITGAGTGIGREAALMFAEEGATLVLAG' A
#
# COMPACT_ATOMS: atom_id res chain seq x y z
N MET A 1 8.88 12.83 6.20
CA MET A 1 8.20 11.59 6.57
C MET A 1 6.84 11.58 5.91
N GLY A 2 6.48 10.53 5.17
CA GLY A 2 5.15 10.42 4.55
C GLY A 2 4.04 10.22 5.57
N LYS A 3 2.78 10.36 5.16
CA LYS A 3 1.61 10.29 6.04
C LYS A 3 1.40 8.91 6.67
N LEU A 4 1.96 7.87 6.06
CA LEU A 4 1.77 6.47 6.49
C LEU A 4 3.06 5.87 7.05
N ASP A 5 4.05 6.69 7.36
CA ASP A 5 5.31 6.20 7.91
C ASP A 5 5.11 5.42 9.22
N GLY A 6 5.74 4.25 9.28
CA GLY A 6 5.62 3.32 10.40
C GLY A 6 4.28 2.59 10.50
N GLN A 7 3.34 2.81 9.58
CA GLN A 7 2.06 2.09 9.56
C GLN A 7 2.18 0.76 8.81
N ILE A 8 1.42 -0.25 9.25
CA ILE A 8 1.25 -1.52 8.53
C ILE A 8 -0.12 -1.51 7.85
N THR A 9 -0.16 -1.67 6.53
CA THR A 9 -1.41 -1.68 5.73
C THR A 9 -1.58 -3.00 5.00
N ILE A 10 -2.80 -3.56 5.05
CA ILE A 10 -3.21 -4.72 4.26
C ILE A 10 -4.04 -4.23 3.06
N ILE A 11 -3.66 -4.63 1.84
CA ILE A 11 -4.40 -4.30 0.62
C ILE A 11 -4.74 -5.60 -0.12
N THR A 12 -6.04 -5.85 -0.32
CA THR A 12 -6.56 -6.96 -1.15
C THR A 12 -6.78 -6.50 -2.59
N GLY A 13 -6.80 -7.42 -3.56
CA GLY A 13 -6.90 -7.09 -4.97
C GLY A 13 -5.71 -6.24 -5.49
N ALA A 14 -4.55 -6.35 -4.83
CA ALA A 14 -3.39 -5.49 -5.10
C ALA A 14 -2.64 -5.81 -6.41
N GLY A 15 -3.05 -6.86 -7.12
CA GLY A 15 -2.37 -7.33 -8.33
C GLY A 15 -2.57 -6.41 -9.55
N THR A 16 -3.72 -5.74 -9.67
CA THR A 16 -4.04 -4.89 -10.82
C THR A 16 -4.96 -3.73 -10.44
N GLY A 17 -5.18 -2.80 -11.38
CA GLY A 17 -6.16 -1.72 -11.23
C GLY A 17 -5.95 -0.86 -9.99
N ILE A 18 -7.04 -0.54 -9.31
CA ILE A 18 -7.05 0.37 -8.15
C ILE A 18 -6.20 -0.18 -7.01
N GLY A 19 -6.25 -1.48 -6.73
CA GLY A 19 -5.48 -2.07 -5.64
C GLY A 19 -3.98 -1.93 -5.83
N ARG A 20 -3.50 -2.08 -7.07
CA ARG A 20 -2.08 -1.88 -7.42
C ARG A 20 -1.65 -0.43 -7.24
N GLU A 21 -2.43 0.52 -7.77
CA GLU A 21 -2.08 1.95 -7.66
C GLU A 21 -2.15 2.45 -6.21
N ALA A 22 -3.11 1.95 -5.43
CA ALA A 22 -3.18 2.22 -4.00
C ALA A 22 -1.95 1.69 -3.24
N ALA A 23 -1.50 0.47 -3.55
CA ALA A 23 -0.30 -0.09 -2.94
C ALA A 23 0.95 0.75 -3.24
N LEU A 24 1.11 1.22 -4.48
CA LEU A 24 2.24 2.08 -4.84
C LEU A 24 2.20 3.42 -4.08
N MET A 25 1.05 4.09 -4.06
CA MET A 25 0.88 5.35 -3.33
C MET A 25 1.14 5.19 -1.83
N PHE A 26 0.71 4.07 -1.22
CA PHE A 26 0.89 3.85 0.21
C PHE A 26 2.34 3.53 0.56
N ALA A 27 3.06 2.84 -0.33
CA ALA A 27 4.49 2.61 -0.19
C ALA A 27 5.28 3.94 -0.24
N GLU A 28 4.92 4.85 -1.14
CA GLU A 28 5.53 6.19 -1.23
C GLU A 28 5.31 7.01 0.05
N GLU A 29 4.16 6.84 0.71
CA GLU A 29 3.85 7.48 1.98
C GLU A 29 4.50 6.80 3.21
N GLY A 30 5.31 5.75 3.01
CA GLY A 30 6.11 5.10 4.06
C GLY A 30 5.46 3.89 4.74
N ALA A 31 4.35 3.39 4.21
CA ALA A 31 3.69 2.22 4.78
C ALA A 31 4.49 0.92 4.56
N THR A 32 4.49 0.04 5.55
CA THR A 32 4.81 -1.38 5.35
C THR A 32 3.55 -2.11 4.85
N LEU A 33 3.65 -2.77 3.70
CA LEU A 33 2.49 -3.33 3.01
C LEU A 33 2.43 -4.86 3.08
N VAL A 34 1.22 -5.39 3.32
CA VAL A 34 0.87 -6.79 3.08
C VAL A 34 -0.12 -6.82 1.92
N LEU A 35 0.28 -7.41 0.80
CA LEU A 35 -0.52 -7.46 -0.42
C LEU A 35 -1.15 -8.84 -0.59
N ALA A 36 -2.47 -8.86 -0.79
CA ALA A 36 -3.23 -10.07 -1.09
C ALA A 36 -3.90 -9.91 -2.46
N GLY A 37 -3.80 -10.96 -3.29
CA GLY A 37 -4.44 -11.04 -4.61
C GLY A 37 -5.91 -11.39 -4.50
#